data_AF-A0A9X3EWA2-F1
#
_entry.id   AF-A0A9X3EWA2-F1
#
_cell.length_a   1.000
_cell.length_b   1.000
_cell.length_c   1.000
_cell.angle_alpha   90.00
_cell.angle_beta   90.00
_cell.angle_gamma   90.00
#
_symmetry.space_group_name_H-M   'P 1'
#
loop_
_entity.id
_entity.type
_entity.pdbx_description
1 polymer ?
#
loop_
_entity_poly.entity_id
_entity_poly.type
_entity_poly.pdbx_seq_one_letter_code
_entity_poly.pdbx_strand_id
1 'polypeptide(L)'
;MLVLGDSPGPDIPPKPAVLSRLLRAGLPVPPGLACAAEELTGSAVRERLADLLAGGPVIVRAALASEDTVDAAAAGLGLSVPDCRDLADVDRAAAAIAEAAGDPWLRRYSGGAPTCRCSSSVRSSAAGSQSLPPIAAAPACSSCTTPAAPTPSPPAPARAGPARSRSPSPPWPPPSQASSTMSLRSCPKCQLST
;
A
#
# COMPACT_ATOMS: atom_id res chain seq x y z
N MET A 1 18.63 1.44 -3.15
CA MET A 1 18.01 1.51 -1.80
C MET A 1 17.58 2.94 -1.43
N LEU A 2 16.45 3.11 -0.74
CA LEU A 2 15.93 4.35 -0.13
C LEU A 2 15.66 4.10 1.35
N VAL A 3 16.18 4.93 2.26
CA VAL A 3 15.77 4.92 3.67
C VAL A 3 14.56 5.84 3.82
N LEU A 4 13.52 5.41 4.52
CA LEU A 4 12.35 6.26 4.71
C LEU A 4 12.75 7.53 5.47
N GLY A 5 12.40 8.69 4.89
CA GLY A 5 12.79 10.01 5.38
C GLY A 5 13.79 10.73 4.47
N ASP A 6 14.45 10.02 3.56
CA ASP A 6 15.30 10.62 2.53
C ASP A 6 14.47 11.30 1.42
N SER A 7 15.14 12.08 0.56
CA SER A 7 14.51 12.58 -0.67
C SER A 7 14.37 11.45 -1.69
N PRO A 8 13.15 11.07 -2.11
CA PRO A 8 12.99 10.00 -3.09
C PRO A 8 13.49 10.45 -4.47
N GLY A 9 14.28 9.60 -5.12
CA GLY A 9 14.62 9.75 -6.54
C GLY A 9 13.43 9.46 -7.47
N PRO A 10 13.53 9.80 -8.77
CA PRO A 10 12.45 9.62 -9.73
C PRO A 10 12.04 8.16 -9.96
N ASP A 11 12.98 7.22 -9.77
CA ASP A 11 12.76 5.78 -10.02
C ASP A 11 12.22 5.02 -8.80
N ILE A 12 11.86 5.73 -7.73
CA ILE A 12 11.29 5.13 -6.53
C ILE A 12 9.79 4.91 -6.74
N PRO A 13 9.26 3.70 -6.45
CA PRO A 13 7.83 3.45 -6.54
C PRO A 13 7.00 4.42 -5.68
N PRO A 14 5.75 4.74 -6.07
CA PRO A 14 4.97 5.80 -5.43
C PRO A 14 4.78 5.61 -3.93
N LYS A 15 4.55 4.38 -3.48
CA LYS A 15 4.33 4.04 -2.07
C LYS A 15 5.50 4.43 -1.14
N PRO A 16 6.74 3.94 -1.33
CA PRO A 16 7.87 4.39 -0.50
C PRO A 16 8.21 5.89 -0.69
N ALA A 17 7.92 6.49 -1.84
CA ALA A 17 8.07 7.93 -2.03
C ALA A 17 7.09 8.74 -1.16
N VAL A 18 5.82 8.33 -1.11
CA VAL A 18 4.79 8.95 -0.25
C VAL A 18 5.17 8.78 1.23
N LEU A 19 5.54 7.57 1.67
CA LEU A 19 5.93 7.32 3.07
C LEU A 19 7.12 8.20 3.49
N SER A 20 8.11 8.37 2.62
CA SER A 20 9.27 9.24 2.90
C SER A 20 8.88 10.71 3.01
N ARG A 21 7.96 11.20 2.16
CA ARG A 21 7.44 12.57 2.24
C ARG A 21 6.64 12.81 3.52
N LEU A 22 5.79 11.86 3.90
CA LEU A 22 4.99 11.95 5.14
C LEU A 22 5.89 11.99 6.38
N LEU A 23 6.93 11.14 6.44
CA LEU A 23 7.89 11.15 7.53
C LEU A 23 8.63 12.49 7.62
N ARG A 24 9.07 13.03 6.48
CA ARG A 24 9.70 14.37 6.40
C ARG A 24 8.78 15.51 6.81
N ALA A 25 7.47 15.35 6.61
CA ALA A 25 6.46 16.29 7.08
C ALA A 25 6.19 16.19 8.60
N GLY A 26 6.92 15.33 9.32
CA GLY A 26 6.76 15.13 10.77
C GLY A 26 5.57 14.26 11.14
N LEU A 27 4.93 13.58 10.18
CA LEU A 27 3.87 12.64 10.48
C LEU A 27 4.45 11.34 11.04
N PRO A 28 3.70 10.65 11.93
CA PRO A 28 4.17 9.43 12.57
C PRO A 28 4.17 8.27 11.56
N VAL A 29 5.27 8.14 10.81
CA VAL A 29 5.54 7.01 9.93
C VAL A 29 6.59 6.12 10.60
N PRO A 30 6.36 4.80 10.73
CA PRO A 30 7.36 3.92 11.31
C PRO A 30 8.66 3.91 10.49
N PRO A 31 9.83 3.75 11.12
CA PRO A 31 11.09 3.57 10.41
C PRO A 31 11.01 2.42 9.41
N GLY A 32 11.66 2.59 8.26
CA GLY A 32 11.69 1.58 7.23
C GLY A 32 12.70 1.87 6.12
N LEU A 33 12.80 0.93 5.20
CA LEU A 33 13.62 1.02 4.00
C LEU A 33 12.88 0.45 2.79
N ALA A 34 13.24 0.90 1.60
CA ALA A 34 12.79 0.35 0.33
C ALA A 34 14.00 -0.01 -0.55
N CYS A 35 14.02 -1.21 -1.11
CA CYS A 35 15.10 -1.69 -1.97
C CYS A 35 14.55 -2.59 -3.07
N ALA A 36 15.31 -2.72 -4.16
CA ALA A 36 15.01 -3.72 -5.17
C ALA A 36 15.32 -5.13 -4.63
N ALA A 37 14.68 -6.16 -5.19
CA ALA A 37 14.84 -7.53 -4.67
C ALA A 37 16.30 -8.01 -4.78
N GLU A 38 17.02 -7.57 -5.80
CA GLU A 38 18.41 -7.92 -6.06
C GLU A 38 19.36 -7.24 -5.05
N GLU A 39 18.96 -6.09 -4.51
CA GLU A 39 19.72 -5.33 -3.51
C GLU A 39 19.66 -5.96 -2.11
N LEU A 40 18.70 -6.87 -1.84
CA LEU A 40 18.47 -7.44 -0.49
C LEU A 40 19.68 -8.17 0.09
N THR A 41 20.54 -8.73 -0.77
CA THR A 41 21.75 -9.45 -0.35
C THR A 41 22.94 -8.52 -0.09
N GLY A 42 22.84 -7.23 -0.42
CA GLY A 42 23.90 -6.26 -0.22
C GLY A 42 24.16 -5.98 1.26
N SER A 43 25.44 -5.89 1.66
CA SER A 43 25.84 -5.71 3.06
C SER A 43 25.17 -4.49 3.73
N ALA A 44 25.16 -3.34 3.05
CA ALA A 44 24.52 -2.12 3.57
C ALA A 44 23.00 -2.29 3.80
N VAL A 45 22.30 -3.03 2.93
CA VAL A 45 20.86 -3.32 3.10
C VAL A 45 20.66 -4.27 4.27
N ARG A 46 21.51 -5.30 4.39
CA ARG A 46 21.44 -6.29 5.47
C ARG A 46 21.71 -5.68 6.84
N GLU A 47 22.71 -4.80 6.95
CA GLU A 47 22.98 -4.03 8.17
C GLU A 47 21.76 -3.20 8.56
N ARG A 48 21.14 -2.50 7.61
CA ARG A 48 19.97 -1.68 7.90
C ARG A 48 18.72 -2.50 8.25
N LEU A 49 18.54 -3.66 7.64
CA LEU A 49 17.49 -4.60 8.03
C LEU A 49 17.71 -5.13 9.45
N ALA A 50 18.96 -5.45 9.81
CA ALA A 50 19.30 -5.88 11.17
C ALA A 50 18.98 -4.79 12.20
N ASP A 51 19.31 -3.53 11.91
CA ASP A 51 18.94 -2.38 12.75
C ASP A 51 17.42 -2.28 12.95
N LEU A 52 16.63 -2.43 11.87
CA LEU A 52 15.15 -2.38 11.96
C LEU A 52 14.61 -3.55 12.78
N LEU A 53 15.12 -4.76 12.55
CA LEU A 53 14.70 -5.97 13.26
C LEU A 53 15.06 -5.93 14.76
N ALA A 54 16.15 -5.26 15.13
CA ALA A 54 16.49 -5.00 16.53
C ALA A 54 15.46 -4.09 17.22
N GLY A 55 14.73 -3.26 16.46
CA GLY A 55 13.62 -2.44 16.95
C GLY A 55 12.29 -3.18 17.09
N GLY A 56 12.20 -4.42 16.58
CA GLY A 56 11.02 -5.27 16.66
C GLY A 56 10.59 -5.86 15.30
N PRO A 57 9.48 -6.61 15.27
CA PRO A 57 9.01 -7.26 14.05
C PRO A 57 8.70 -6.24 12.94
N VAL A 58 9.08 -6.59 11.72
CA VAL A 58 8.85 -5.77 10.53
C VAL A 58 7.73 -6.36 9.66
N ILE A 59 7.12 -5.52 8.84
CA ILE A 59 6.26 -5.93 7.72
C ILE A 59 7.03 -5.70 6.43
N VAL A 60 7.10 -6.74 5.58
CA VAL A 60 7.67 -6.65 4.23
C VAL A 60 6.52 -6.52 3.24
N ARG A 61 6.54 -5.48 2.40
CA ARG A 61 5.45 -5.14 1.47
C ARG A 61 6.01 -4.95 0.08
N ALA A 62 5.30 -5.49 -0.91
CA ALA A 62 5.51 -5.11 -2.29
C ALA A 62 5.21 -3.61 -2.49
N ALA A 63 6.06 -2.97 -3.28
CA ALA A 63 5.87 -1.63 -3.81
C ALA A 63 5.94 -1.74 -5.34
N LEU A 64 4.79 -1.59 -6.00
CA LEU A 64 4.68 -1.69 -7.45
C LEU A 64 4.91 -0.29 -8.07
N ALA A 65 5.63 -0.23 -9.20
CA ALA A 65 5.89 1.06 -9.87
C ALA A 65 4.63 1.66 -10.52
N SER A 66 3.68 0.82 -10.91
CA SER A 66 2.41 1.20 -11.56
C SER A 66 1.26 1.48 -10.57
N GLU A 67 1.51 1.43 -9.27
CA GLU A 67 0.53 1.82 -8.25
C GLU A 67 0.28 3.33 -8.27
N ASP A 68 -0.95 3.76 -7.98
CA ASP A 68 -1.34 5.17 -7.77
C ASP A 68 -1.04 6.13 -8.95
N THR A 69 -1.46 5.74 -10.15
CA THR A 69 -1.48 6.64 -11.32
C THR A 69 -2.81 7.41 -11.40
N VAL A 70 -2.89 8.43 -12.27
CA VAL A 70 -4.12 9.22 -12.48
C VAL A 70 -5.29 8.32 -12.91
N ASP A 71 -5.01 7.26 -13.66
CA ASP A 71 -6.02 6.41 -14.29
C ASP A 71 -6.18 5.03 -13.61
N ALA A 72 -5.32 4.68 -12.66
CA ALA A 72 -5.36 3.38 -12.00
C ALA A 72 -4.96 3.44 -10.53
N ALA A 73 -5.85 2.91 -9.68
CA ALA A 73 -5.55 2.57 -8.29
C ALA A 73 -5.30 1.06 -8.20
N ALA A 74 -4.06 0.68 -7.89
CA ALA A 74 -3.67 -0.71 -7.62
C ALA A 74 -3.59 -0.99 -6.11
N ALA A 75 -4.40 -0.29 -5.32
CA ALA A 75 -4.47 -0.47 -3.89
C ALA A 75 -4.83 -1.93 -3.56
N GLY A 76 -3.93 -2.60 -2.82
CA GLY A 76 -4.14 -3.97 -2.35
C GLY A 76 -3.67 -5.07 -3.31
N LEU A 77 -3.04 -4.74 -4.44
CA LEU A 77 -2.51 -5.77 -5.36
C LEU A 77 -1.18 -6.37 -4.90
N GLY A 78 -0.34 -5.58 -4.24
CA GLY A 78 0.92 -6.05 -3.70
C GLY A 78 0.78 -6.92 -2.44
N LEU A 79 1.38 -8.11 -2.45
CA LEU A 79 1.51 -8.98 -1.26
C LEU A 79 2.22 -8.23 -0.12
N SER A 80 1.73 -8.42 1.10
CA SER A 80 2.34 -7.92 2.33
C SER A 80 2.48 -9.06 3.33
N VAL A 81 3.69 -9.29 3.82
CA VAL A 81 4.02 -10.34 4.79
C VAL A 81 4.33 -9.68 6.14
N PRO A 82 3.45 -9.80 7.14
CA PRO A 82 3.67 -9.22 8.46
C PRO A 82 4.52 -10.12 9.36
N ASP A 83 5.00 -9.54 10.48
CA ASP A 83 5.65 -10.26 11.59
C ASP A 83 6.92 -11.01 11.20
N CYS A 84 7.75 -10.43 10.32
CA CYS A 84 9.10 -10.91 10.06
C CYS A 84 10.01 -10.51 11.22
N ARG A 85 10.68 -11.49 11.85
CA ARG A 85 11.43 -11.29 13.10
C ARG A 85 12.94 -11.44 12.94
N ASP A 86 13.37 -12.05 11.84
CA ASP A 86 14.78 -12.19 11.51
C ASP A 86 15.01 -11.98 10.01
N LEU A 87 16.28 -12.02 9.59
CA LEU A 87 16.65 -11.86 8.19
C LEU A 87 16.14 -13.00 7.31
N ALA A 88 16.00 -14.21 7.84
CA ALA A 88 15.51 -15.36 7.08
C ALA A 88 14.00 -15.24 6.80
N ASP A 89 13.21 -14.67 7.73
CA ASP A 89 11.82 -14.27 7.49
C ASP A 89 11.72 -13.23 6.37
N VAL A 90 12.60 -12.23 6.38
CA VAL A 90 12.63 -11.20 5.33
C VAL A 90 12.96 -11.82 3.97
N ASP A 91 13.94 -12.73 3.92
CA ASP A 91 14.31 -13.44 2.69
C ASP A 91 13.14 -14.29 2.16
N ARG A 92 12.44 -15.02 3.04
CA ARG A 92 11.21 -15.77 2.69
C ARG A 92 10.10 -14.85 2.19
N ALA A 93 9.88 -13.71 2.87
CA ALA A 93 8.86 -12.75 2.50
C ALA A 93 9.13 -12.13 1.12
N ALA A 94 10.39 -11.78 0.84
CA ALA A 94 10.83 -11.26 -0.45
C ALA A 94 10.61 -12.28 -1.57
N ALA A 95 10.93 -13.56 -1.34
CA ALA A 95 10.68 -14.63 -2.29
C ALA A 95 9.17 -14.78 -2.58
N ALA A 96 8.32 -14.78 -1.55
CA ALA A 96 6.87 -14.87 -1.72
C ALA A 96 6.29 -13.66 -2.49
N ILE A 97 6.83 -12.46 -2.25
CA ILE A 97 6.45 -11.25 -3.00
C ILE A 97 6.87 -11.37 -4.47
N ALA A 98 8.08 -11.87 -4.75
CA ALA A 98 8.56 -12.08 -6.11
C ALA A 98 7.73 -13.13 -6.86
N GLU A 99 7.32 -14.20 -6.19
CA GLU A 99 6.40 -15.20 -6.73
C GLU A 99 5.03 -14.60 -7.05
N ALA A 100 4.42 -13.86 -6.10
CA ALA A 100 3.15 -13.18 -6.31
C ALA A 100 3.20 -12.14 -7.44
N ALA A 101 4.34 -11.47 -7.61
CA ALA A 101 4.59 -10.56 -8.73
C ALA A 101 4.58 -11.28 -10.10
N GLY A 102 4.85 -12.58 -10.09
CA GLY A 102 4.81 -13.45 -11.26
C GLY A 102 3.40 -13.85 -11.71
N ASP A 103 2.35 -13.57 -10.92
CA ASP A 103 0.99 -13.99 -11.20
C ASP A 103 0.52 -13.49 -12.59
N PRO A 104 0.03 -14.39 -13.48
CA PRO A 104 -0.47 -14.00 -14.80
C PRO A 104 -1.57 -12.93 -14.80
N TRP A 105 -2.43 -12.94 -13.78
CA TRP A 105 -3.46 -11.93 -13.60
C TRP A 105 -2.84 -10.56 -13.31
N LEU A 106 -1.85 -10.48 -12.41
CA LEU A 106 -1.18 -9.22 -12.09
C LEU A 106 -0.39 -8.67 -13.28
N ARG A 107 0.24 -9.56 -14.07
CA ARG A 107 0.91 -9.18 -15.32
C ARG A 107 -0.08 -8.62 -16.34
N ARG A 108 -1.26 -9.24 -16.48
CA ARG A 108 -2.32 -8.75 -17.38
C ARG A 108 -2.85 -7.40 -16.91
N TYR A 109 -3.10 -7.24 -15.61
CA TYR A 109 -3.55 -5.99 -15.01
C TYR A 109 -2.54 -4.86 -15.26
N SER A 110 -1.25 -5.15 -15.11
CA SER A 110 -0.17 -4.16 -15.23
C SER A 110 0.26 -3.89 -16.68
N GLY A 111 -0.27 -4.62 -17.67
CA GLY A 111 0.17 -4.52 -19.07
C GLY A 111 1.60 -5.02 -19.33
N GLY A 112 2.18 -5.81 -18.41
CA GLY A 112 3.58 -6.26 -18.47
C GLY A 112 4.06 -6.89 -17.16
N ALA A 113 5.33 -7.28 -17.10
CA ALA A 113 5.94 -7.77 -15.86
C ALA A 113 6.07 -6.59 -14.87
N PRO A 114 5.45 -6.65 -13.68
CA PRO A 114 5.55 -5.56 -12.72
C PRO A 114 6.98 -5.47 -12.17
N THR A 115 7.53 -4.27 -12.13
CA THR A 115 8.75 -4.00 -11.35
C THR A 115 8.36 -3.87 -9.88
N CYS A 116 8.77 -4.85 -9.08
CA CYS A 116 8.47 -4.91 -7.66
C CYS A 116 9.70 -4.55 -6.83
N ARG A 117 9.53 -3.63 -5.88
CA ARG A 117 10.52 -3.39 -4.83
C ARG A 117 9.97 -3.87 -3.49
N CYS A 118 10.85 -4.38 -2.63
CA CYS A 118 10.50 -4.72 -1.27
C CYS A 118 10.65 -3.48 -0.38
N SER A 119 9.62 -3.18 0.40
CA SER A 119 9.69 -2.18 1.46
C SER A 119 9.48 -2.85 2.82
N SER A 120 10.36 -2.58 3.77
CA SER A 120 10.31 -3.12 5.12
C SER A 120 10.13 -1.97 6.10
N SER A 121 9.15 -2.07 7.00
CA SER A 121 8.95 -1.08 8.07
C SER A 121 8.67 -1.77 9.39
N VAL A 122 9.19 -1.23 10.49
CA VAL A 122 8.90 -1.74 11.84
C VAL A 122 7.43 -1.51 12.16
N ARG A 123 6.75 -2.54 12.67
CA ARG A 123 5.40 -2.35 13.20
C ARG A 123 5.52 -1.77 14.61
N SER A 124 5.28 -0.48 14.78
CA SER A 124 5.01 0.06 16.11
C SER A 124 3.69 -0.54 16.60
N SER A 125 3.78 -1.49 17.54
CA SER A 125 2.62 -1.99 18.24
C SER A 125 2.03 -0.82 19.02
N ALA A 126 0.88 -0.29 18.58
CA ALA A 126 0.20 0.85 19.18
C ALA A 126 -0.46 0.50 20.54
N ALA A 127 0.24 -0.26 21.39
CA ALA A 127 -0.17 -0.56 22.75
C ALA A 127 0.41 0.42 23.79
N GLY A 128 1.29 1.33 23.36
CA GLY A 128 1.78 2.44 24.18
C GLY A 128 1.25 3.77 23.66
N SER A 129 0.32 4.38 24.39
CA SER A 129 -0.10 5.77 24.18
C SER A 129 1.12 6.69 24.25
N GLN A 130 1.75 6.99 23.12
CA GLN A 130 2.60 8.16 23.03
C GLN A 130 1.67 9.37 23.08
N SER A 131 1.67 10.05 24.22
CA SER A 131 1.06 11.36 24.38
C SER A 131 1.73 12.29 23.36
N LEU A 132 1.02 12.59 22.28
CA LEU A 132 1.43 13.62 21.34
C LEU A 132 1.57 14.94 22.12
N PRO A 133 2.65 15.73 21.93
CA PRO A 133 2.72 17.07 22.49
C PRO A 133 1.52 17.88 21.97
N PRO A 134 0.94 18.77 22.79
CA PRO A 134 -0.18 19.59 22.37
C PRO A 134 0.23 20.38 21.13
N ILE A 135 -0.47 20.15 20.02
CA ILE A 135 -0.40 21.02 18.85
C ILE A 135 -0.78 22.41 19.35
N ALA A 136 0.16 23.36 19.25
CA ALA A 136 -0.12 24.76 19.57
C ALA A 136 -1.34 25.21 18.75
N ALA A 137 -2.42 25.56 19.45
CA ALA A 137 -3.65 26.01 18.84
C ALA A 137 -3.36 27.23 17.95
N ALA A 138 -3.76 27.13 16.68
CA ALA A 138 -3.87 28.29 15.81
C ALA A 138 -4.78 29.34 16.48
N PRO A 139 -4.52 30.65 16.30
CA PRO A 139 -5.34 31.71 16.90
C PRO A 139 -6.81 31.54 16.47
N ALA A 140 -7.68 31.42 17.48
CA ALA A 140 -9.10 31.20 17.30
C ALA A 140 -9.75 32.36 16.53
N CYS A 141 -10.41 32.03 15.42
CA CYS A 141 -11.30 32.95 14.72
C CYS A 141 -12.54 33.18 15.62
N SER A 142 -12.73 34.41 16.09
CA SER A 142 -13.57 34.74 17.25
C SER A 142 -15.08 34.85 16.98
N SER A 143 -15.60 34.20 15.95
CA SER A 143 -17.01 34.39 15.55
C SER A 143 -17.62 33.15 14.91
N CYS A 144 -17.68 32.06 15.67
CA CYS A 144 -18.52 30.89 15.36
C CYS A 144 -19.21 30.41 16.64
N THR A 145 -20.43 30.89 16.89
CA THR A 145 -21.30 30.36 17.96
C THR A 145 -21.85 29.02 17.50
N THR A 146 -21.29 27.92 18.02
CA THR A 146 -21.78 26.56 17.74
C THR A 146 -22.98 26.24 18.65
N PRO A 147 -24.14 25.82 18.10
CA PRO A 147 -25.26 25.36 18.90
C PRO A 147 -24.95 24.02 19.58
N ALA A 148 -25.45 23.84 20.80
CA ALA A 148 -25.25 22.66 21.63
C ALA A 148 -25.73 21.37 20.92
N ALA A 149 -24.85 20.37 20.84
CA ALA A 149 -25.17 19.07 20.30
C ALA A 149 -26.16 18.31 21.22
N PRO A 150 -27.18 17.64 20.67
CA PRO A 150 -28.11 16.84 21.45
C PRO A 150 -27.43 15.58 22.00
N THR A 151 -27.75 15.26 23.25
CA THR A 151 -27.27 14.07 23.96
C THR A 151 -27.75 12.79 23.27
N PRO A 152 -26.87 11.83 22.94
CA PRO A 152 -27.29 10.57 22.33
C PRO A 152 -27.99 9.66 23.36
N SER A 153 -29.12 9.08 22.95
CA SER A 153 -29.85 8.05 23.69
C SER A 153 -29.06 6.72 23.72
N PRO A 154 -29.19 5.92 24.79
CA PRO A 154 -28.50 4.64 24.90
C PRO A 154 -29.02 3.61 23.87
N PRO A 155 -28.16 2.69 23.39
CA PRO A 155 -28.54 1.67 22.43
C PRO A 155 -29.45 0.60 23.06
N ALA A 156 -30.44 0.15 22.28
CA ALA A 156 -31.31 -0.96 22.64
C ALA A 156 -30.54 -2.30 22.67
N PRO A 157 -30.94 -3.26 23.53
CA PRO A 157 -30.27 -4.56 23.64
C PRO A 157 -30.43 -5.38 22.36
N ALA A 158 -29.31 -5.96 21.91
CA ALA A 158 -29.23 -6.80 20.72
C ALA A 158 -30.02 -8.10 20.90
N ARG A 159 -31.00 -8.34 20.01
CA ARG A 159 -31.66 -9.64 19.88
C ARG A 159 -30.70 -10.65 19.24
N ALA A 160 -30.49 -11.77 19.91
CA ALA A 160 -29.79 -12.93 19.37
C ALA A 160 -30.60 -13.52 18.18
N GLY A 161 -30.06 -13.40 16.98
CA GLY A 161 -30.60 -14.03 15.78
C GLY A 161 -30.12 -15.49 15.64
N PRO A 162 -30.92 -16.39 15.06
CA PRO A 162 -30.55 -17.79 14.90
C PRO A 162 -29.41 -17.97 13.90
N ALA A 163 -28.54 -18.95 14.19
CA ALA A 163 -27.39 -19.34 13.40
C ALA A 163 -27.81 -19.71 11.97
N ARG A 164 -27.33 -18.94 10.98
CA ARG A 164 -27.50 -19.27 9.57
C ARG A 164 -26.47 -20.32 9.16
N SER A 165 -26.96 -21.49 8.77
CA SER A 165 -26.19 -22.51 8.08
C SER A 165 -25.64 -21.95 6.76
N ARG A 166 -24.32 -21.99 6.58
CA ARG A 166 -23.65 -21.53 5.36
C ARG A 166 -23.68 -22.65 4.33
N SER A 167 -24.51 -22.50 3.30
CA SER A 167 -24.43 -23.33 2.10
C SER A 167 -23.12 -23.03 1.33
N PRO A 168 -22.48 -24.03 0.72
CA PRO A 168 -21.29 -23.83 -0.11
C PRO A 168 -21.62 -22.96 -1.32
N SER A 169 -20.71 -22.01 -1.63
CA SER A 169 -20.81 -21.15 -2.80
C SER A 169 -20.72 -21.97 -4.10
N PRO A 170 -21.53 -21.66 -5.12
CA PRO A 170 -21.40 -22.31 -6.43
C PRO A 170 -20.07 -21.96 -7.11
N PRO A 171 -19.54 -22.84 -7.98
CA PRO A 171 -18.34 -22.56 -8.76
C PRO A 171 -18.57 -21.40 -9.73
N TRP A 172 -17.55 -20.56 -9.89
CA TRP A 172 -17.57 -19.42 -10.82
C TRP A 172 -17.65 -19.92 -12.27
N PRO A 173 -18.43 -19.25 -13.15
CA PRO A 173 -18.46 -19.59 -14.56
C PRO A 173 -17.12 -19.26 -15.24
N PRO A 174 -16.70 -20.03 -16.26
CA PRO A 174 -15.51 -19.72 -17.04
C PRO A 174 -15.69 -18.41 -17.82
N PRO A 175 -14.57 -17.70 -18.12
CA PRO A 175 -14.63 -16.45 -18.86
C PRO A 175 -15.17 -16.66 -20.28
N SER A 176 -16.24 -15.92 -20.60
CA SER A 176 -16.81 -15.82 -21.95
C SER A 176 -15.77 -15.24 -22.92
N GLN A 177 -15.47 -15.97 -23.99
CA GLN A 177 -14.68 -15.48 -25.11
C GLN A 177 -15.52 -14.50 -25.93
N ALA A 178 -15.52 -13.23 -25.54
CA ALA A 178 -16.03 -12.15 -26.39
C ALA A 178 -14.95 -11.76 -27.41
N SER A 179 -14.96 -12.44 -28.56
CA SER A 179 -14.27 -11.98 -29.76
C SER A 179 -14.91 -10.68 -30.25
N SER A 180 -14.26 -9.55 -29.99
CA SER A 180 -14.58 -8.26 -30.62
C SER A 180 -13.51 -7.93 -31.66
N THR A 181 -13.78 -8.31 -32.91
CA THR A 181 -13.11 -7.75 -34.09
C THR A 181 -13.48 -6.27 -34.22
N MET A 182 -12.59 -5.37 -33.79
CA MET A 182 -12.67 -3.96 -34.13
C MET A 182 -12.20 -3.77 -35.58
N SER A 183 -13.15 -3.47 -36.47
CA SER A 183 -12.90 -3.08 -37.85
C SER A 183 -12.55 -1.59 -37.90
N LEU A 184 -11.29 -1.27 -38.18
CA LEU A 184 -10.82 0.09 -38.43
C LEU A 184 -11.40 0.58 -39.77
N ARG A 185 -12.45 1.40 -39.71
CA ARG A 185 -12.87 2.21 -40.85
C ARG A 185 -12.13 3.55 -40.81
N SER A 186 -11.32 3.77 -41.83
CA SER A 186 -10.67 5.04 -42.15
C SER A 186 -11.68 6.19 -42.15
N CYS A 187 -11.32 7.30 -41.49
CA CYS A 187 -12.05 8.55 -41.52
C CYS A 187 -11.42 9.47 -42.58
N PRO A 188 -12.08 9.76 -43.72
CA PRO A 188 -11.50 10.57 -44.79
C PRO A 188 -12.09 11.98 -44.72
N LYS A 189 -11.66 12.82 -43.77
CA LYS A 189 -12.04 14.25 -43.76
C LYS A 189 -11.15 15.12 -42.85
N CYS A 190 -9.84 15.06 -43.06
CA CYS A 190 -8.93 16.12 -42.63
C CYS A 190 -7.99 16.45 -43.78
N GLN A 191 -8.48 17.22 -44.75
CA GLN A 191 -7.65 17.83 -45.78
C GLN A 191 -8.04 19.31 -45.94
N LEU A 192 -6.99 20.14 -45.94
CA LEU A 192 -6.86 21.55 -46.31
C LEU A 192 -7.41 22.64 -45.37
N SER A 193 -6.49 23.47 -44.88
CA SER A 193 -6.27 24.81 -45.46
C SER A 193 -4.85 25.29 -45.13
N THR A 194 -4.12 25.71 -46.17
CA THR A 194 -2.88 26.49 -46.12
C THR A 194 -3.19 27.90 -46.61
#